data_AF-A0A7C4G8I3-F1
#
_entry.id   AF-A0A7C4G8I3-F1
#
_cell.length_a   1.000
_cell.length_b   1.000
_cell.length_c   1.000
_cell.angle_alpha   90.00
_cell.angle_beta   90.00
_cell.angle_gamma   90.00
#
_symmetry.space_group_name_H-M   'P 1'
#
loop_
_entity.id
_entity.type
_entity.pdbx_description
1 polymer ?
#
loop_
_entity_poly.entity_id
_entity_poly.type
_entity_poly.pdbx_seq_one_letter_code
_entity_poly.pdbx_strand_id
1 'polypeptide(L)'
;MMFGRPLLLAGATLAVAAVAFVLTLIARRVALRAGFVDRPGGHKSHAAPMPYGGGCAIVAAAWGTLAVLMLAAAVIPDSWISARFGERLLPYVGGVRTRTPQMLWILLGGLVLHVVGLLDDRRPLGPWRKLAVIAGVAVLAATQGHVRLAELWGRDMSVVLTTLWFIVIINAFNFLDNMDGLSAGVAVLCLAFFAAFGLLAEQVLVPALAAVFCGAVLGFLVLNFPP
;
A
#
# COMPACT_ATOMS: atom_id res chain seq x y z
N MET A 1 -0.38 23.85 17.17
CA MET A 1 -0.76 23.14 15.92
C MET A 1 -0.13 21.75 15.76
N MET A 2 0.78 21.29 16.64
CA MET A 2 1.52 20.01 16.49
C MET A 2 0.70 18.73 16.74
N PHE A 3 -0.30 18.74 17.62
CA PHE A 3 -1.01 17.50 18.04
C PHE A 3 -2.15 17.03 17.10
N GLY A 4 -2.61 17.88 16.17
CA GLY A 4 -3.76 17.53 15.32
C GLY A 4 -3.43 16.55 14.19
N ARG A 5 -2.21 16.64 13.63
CA ARG A 5 -1.78 15.83 12.46
C ARG A 5 -1.69 14.33 12.78
N PRO A 6 -1.06 13.91 13.90
CA PRO A 6 -0.98 12.50 14.27
C PRO A 6 -2.36 11.88 14.54
N LEU A 7 -3.26 12.61 15.22
CA LEU A 7 -4.62 12.13 15.52
C LEU A 7 -5.46 11.92 14.25
N LEU A 8 -5.35 12.82 13.27
CA LEU A 8 -6.02 12.68 11.99
C LEU A 8 -5.54 11.43 11.23
N LEU A 9 -4.23 11.21 11.17
CA LEU A 9 -3.69 10.02 10.51
C LEU A 9 -4.04 8.74 11.27
N ALA A 10 -4.00 8.73 12.60
CA ALA A 10 -4.44 7.59 13.39
C ALA A 10 -5.92 7.27 13.14
N GLY A 11 -6.79 8.27 13.10
CA GLY A 11 -8.20 8.11 12.74
C GLY A 11 -8.39 7.56 11.33
N ALA A 12 -7.63 8.05 10.36
CA ALA A 12 -7.65 7.53 8.99
C ALA A 12 -7.18 6.06 8.92
N THR A 13 -6.07 5.71 9.60
CA THR A 13 -5.57 4.33 9.69
C THR A 13 -6.63 3.40 10.26
N LEU A 14 -7.32 3.77 11.34
CA LEU A 14 -8.37 2.96 11.95
C LEU A 14 -9.59 2.81 11.03
N ALA A 15 -10.00 3.87 10.34
CA ALA A 15 -11.08 3.81 9.37
C ALA A 15 -10.76 2.84 8.22
N VAL A 16 -9.53 2.90 7.68
CA VAL A 16 -9.10 1.99 6.62
C VAL A 16 -8.94 0.56 7.14
N ALA A 17 -8.48 0.37 8.37
CA ALA A 17 -8.43 -0.94 9.00
C ALA A 17 -9.82 -1.58 9.12
N ALA A 18 -10.85 -0.81 9.49
CA ALA A 18 -12.22 -1.30 9.51
C ALA A 18 -12.70 -1.72 8.11
N VAL A 19 -12.43 -0.90 7.09
CA VAL A 19 -12.76 -1.24 5.69
C VAL A 19 -12.04 -2.52 5.24
N ALA A 20 -10.73 -2.62 5.48
CA ALA A 20 -9.93 -3.77 5.11
C ALA A 20 -10.33 -5.04 5.86
N PHE A 21 -10.71 -4.93 7.13
CA PHE A 21 -11.25 -6.04 7.91
C PHE A 21 -12.54 -6.59 7.28
N VAL A 22 -13.49 -5.72 6.93
CA VAL A 22 -14.75 -6.12 6.27
C VAL A 22 -14.47 -6.76 4.90
N LEU A 23 -13.62 -6.14 4.08
CA LEU A 23 -13.24 -6.68 2.77
C LEU A 23 -12.53 -8.03 2.89
N THR A 24 -11.69 -8.22 3.90
CA THR A 24 -11.01 -9.49 4.18
C THR A 24 -12.01 -10.57 4.61
N LEU A 25 -13.01 -10.23 5.44
CA LEU A 25 -14.11 -11.16 5.77
C LEU A 25 -14.89 -11.60 4.53
N ILE A 26 -15.21 -10.66 3.64
CA ILE A 26 -15.92 -10.95 2.39
C ILE A 26 -15.05 -11.84 1.49
N ALA A 27 -13.79 -11.48 1.27
CA ALA A 27 -12.85 -12.24 0.47
C ALA A 27 -12.70 -13.67 0.99
N ARG A 28 -12.55 -13.85 2.31
CA ARG A 28 -12.50 -15.16 2.97
C ARG A 28 -13.76 -15.99 2.69
N ARG A 29 -14.95 -15.40 2.85
CA ARG A 29 -16.23 -16.11 2.58
C ARG A 29 -16.37 -16.51 1.12
N VAL A 30 -15.99 -15.63 0.19
CA VAL A 30 -16.04 -15.90 -1.26
C VAL A 30 -15.04 -17.00 -1.64
N ALA A 31 -13.80 -16.94 -1.15
CA ALA A 31 -12.78 -17.95 -1.42
C ALA A 31 -13.19 -19.34 -0.92
N LEU A 32 -13.79 -19.43 0.27
CA LEU A 32 -14.32 -20.68 0.81
C LEU A 32 -15.48 -21.24 -0.03
N ARG A 33 -16.41 -20.39 -0.49
CA ARG A 33 -17.53 -20.80 -1.35
C ARG A 33 -17.09 -21.23 -2.75
N ALA A 34 -16.08 -20.57 -3.30
CA ALA A 34 -15.53 -20.88 -4.61
C ALA A 34 -14.54 -22.07 -4.59
N GLY A 35 -14.21 -22.62 -3.42
CA GLY A 35 -13.20 -23.67 -3.27
C GLY A 35 -11.76 -23.20 -3.55
N PHE A 36 -11.52 -21.89 -3.57
CA PHE A 36 -10.22 -21.28 -3.84
C PHE A 36 -9.38 -21.22 -2.54
N VAL A 37 -9.00 -22.40 -2.04
CA VAL A 37 -8.28 -22.59 -0.77
C VAL A 37 -6.98 -23.34 -1.00
N ASP A 38 -5.91 -22.92 -0.32
CA ASP A 38 -4.71 -23.72 -0.18
C ASP A 38 -5.01 -24.88 0.78
N ARG A 39 -4.83 -26.12 0.34
CA ARG A 39 -5.06 -27.31 1.17
C ARG A 39 -3.72 -27.74 1.77
N PRO A 40 -3.64 -27.99 3.08
CA PRO A 40 -2.36 -28.33 3.71
C PRO A 40 -1.76 -29.62 3.15
N GLY A 41 -0.44 -29.60 2.90
CA GLY A 41 0.37 -30.74 2.45
C GLY A 41 1.82 -30.35 2.14
N GLY A 42 2.80 -31.16 2.59
CA GLY A 42 4.24 -30.92 2.38
C GLY A 42 4.92 -30.09 3.49
N HIS A 43 5.82 -29.17 3.13
CA HIS A 43 6.61 -28.32 4.03
C HIS A 43 5.84 -27.11 4.63
N LYS A 44 4.51 -27.06 4.51
CA LYS A 44 3.67 -25.91 4.95
C LYS A 44 3.06 -26.18 6.33
N SER A 45 3.20 -25.25 7.27
CA SER A 45 2.87 -25.37 8.69
C SER A 45 1.38 -25.15 9.05
N HIS A 46 0.52 -24.82 8.10
CA HIS A 46 -0.89 -24.52 8.40
C HIS A 46 -1.72 -25.78 8.66
N ALA A 47 -2.47 -25.81 9.76
CA ALA A 47 -3.36 -26.91 10.12
C ALA A 47 -4.73 -26.89 9.40
N ALA A 48 -5.13 -25.75 8.83
CA ALA A 48 -6.43 -25.56 8.18
C ALA A 48 -6.28 -25.02 6.75
N PRO A 49 -7.24 -25.25 5.83
CA PRO A 49 -7.19 -24.70 4.49
C PRO A 49 -7.19 -23.16 4.53
N MET A 50 -6.14 -22.54 3.99
CA MET A 50 -6.00 -21.09 4.00
C MET A 50 -6.60 -20.49 2.72
N PRO A 51 -7.57 -19.58 2.81
CA PRO A 51 -8.18 -18.96 1.63
C PRO A 51 -7.18 -18.04 0.93
N TYR A 52 -6.97 -18.25 -0.37
CA TYR A 52 -6.16 -17.36 -1.19
C TYR A 52 -6.87 -16.01 -1.42
N GLY A 53 -6.11 -14.93 -1.55
CA GLY A 53 -6.64 -13.61 -1.94
C GLY A 53 -6.60 -12.53 -0.86
N GLY A 54 -5.92 -12.76 0.26
CA GLY A 54 -5.68 -11.74 1.29
C GLY A 54 -5.08 -10.44 0.74
N GLY A 55 -4.06 -10.55 -0.12
CA GLY A 55 -3.46 -9.40 -0.80
C GLY A 55 -4.45 -8.61 -1.66
N CYS A 56 -5.43 -9.27 -2.28
CA CYS A 56 -6.48 -8.58 -3.04
C CYS A 56 -7.38 -7.72 -2.14
N ALA A 57 -7.66 -8.17 -0.91
CA ALA A 57 -8.43 -7.39 0.06
C ALA A 57 -7.65 -6.14 0.53
N ILE A 58 -6.35 -6.27 0.77
CA ILE A 58 -5.47 -5.14 1.10
C ILE A 58 -5.46 -4.12 -0.04
N VAL A 59 -5.23 -4.58 -1.28
CA VAL A 59 -5.20 -3.70 -2.46
C VAL A 59 -6.55 -3.02 -2.67
N ALA A 60 -7.67 -3.76 -2.59
CA ALA A 60 -9.00 -3.18 -2.73
C ALA A 60 -9.28 -2.10 -1.67
N ALA A 61 -8.90 -2.34 -0.41
CA ALA A 61 -9.08 -1.37 0.66
C ALA A 61 -8.22 -0.11 0.44
N ALA A 62 -6.94 -0.28 0.12
CA ALA A 62 -6.01 0.83 -0.07
C ALA A 62 -6.34 1.65 -1.33
N TRP A 63 -6.52 1.00 -2.49
CA TRP A 63 -6.83 1.70 -3.75
C TRP A 63 -8.21 2.34 -3.69
N GLY A 64 -9.21 1.63 -3.14
CA GLY A 64 -10.56 2.17 -2.97
C GLY A 64 -10.56 3.42 -2.09
N THR A 65 -9.88 3.37 -0.94
CA THR A 65 -9.75 4.54 -0.05
C THR A 65 -9.04 5.69 -0.76
N LEU A 66 -7.89 5.44 -1.40
CA LEU A 66 -7.13 6.49 -2.06
C LEU A 66 -7.90 7.11 -3.23
N ALA A 67 -8.61 6.29 -4.02
CA ALA A 67 -9.48 6.78 -5.09
C ALA A 67 -10.60 7.68 -4.56
N VAL A 68 -11.26 7.29 -3.46
CA VAL A 68 -12.29 8.10 -2.81
C VAL A 68 -11.70 9.41 -2.28
N LEU A 69 -10.55 9.38 -1.62
CA LEU A 69 -9.90 10.59 -1.10
C LEU A 69 -9.45 11.53 -2.22
N MET A 70 -8.92 10.99 -3.32
CA MET A 70 -8.51 11.78 -4.49
C MET A 70 -9.73 12.40 -5.20
N LEU A 71 -10.82 11.63 -5.37
CA LEU A 71 -12.06 12.13 -5.95
C LEU A 71 -12.71 13.20 -5.07
N ALA A 72 -12.78 12.96 -3.76
CA ALA A 72 -13.30 13.91 -2.79
C ALA A 72 -12.47 15.21 -2.80
N ALA A 73 -11.14 15.10 -2.83
CA ALA A 73 -10.28 16.26 -2.96
C ALA A 73 -10.52 17.01 -4.29
N ALA A 74 -10.74 16.32 -5.40
CA ALA A 74 -10.96 16.93 -6.70
C ALA A 74 -12.32 17.65 -6.83
N VAL A 75 -13.38 17.10 -6.22
CA VAL A 75 -14.76 17.54 -6.47
C VAL A 75 -15.33 18.42 -5.35
N ILE A 76 -14.89 18.23 -4.10
CA ILE A 76 -15.43 18.98 -2.96
C ILE A 76 -14.74 20.35 -2.86
N PRO A 77 -15.48 21.48 -2.88
CA PRO A 77 -14.90 22.82 -2.76
C PRO A 77 -14.29 23.08 -1.38
N ASP A 78 -13.20 23.85 -1.34
CA ASP A 78 -12.48 24.18 -0.09
C ASP A 78 -13.37 24.95 0.89
N SER A 79 -14.30 25.78 0.40
CA SER A 79 -15.30 26.49 1.21
C SER A 79 -16.24 25.53 1.96
N TRP A 80 -16.61 24.41 1.33
CA TRP A 80 -17.46 23.41 1.96
C TRP A 80 -16.69 22.64 3.04
N ILE A 81 -15.44 22.29 2.74
CA ILE A 81 -14.55 21.58 3.67
C ILE A 81 -14.28 22.45 4.90
N SER A 82 -13.92 23.73 4.69
CA SER A 82 -13.63 24.65 5.79
C SER A 82 -14.87 24.95 6.63
N ALA A 83 -16.05 25.09 6.02
CA ALA A 83 -17.30 25.27 6.76
C ALA A 83 -17.65 24.08 7.66
N ARG A 84 -17.37 22.84 7.21
CA ARG A 84 -17.75 21.63 7.95
C ARG A 84 -16.70 21.15 8.95
N PHE A 85 -15.42 21.26 8.61
CA PHE A 85 -14.31 20.66 9.34
C PHE A 85 -13.26 21.69 9.82
N GLY A 86 -13.48 22.97 9.54
CA GLY A 86 -12.49 24.02 9.74
C GLY A 86 -11.33 23.92 8.75
N GLU A 87 -10.34 24.79 8.91
CA GLU A 87 -9.16 24.84 8.01
C GLU A 87 -8.16 23.69 8.22
N ARG A 88 -8.40 22.83 9.22
CA ARG A 88 -7.48 21.74 9.63
C ARG A 88 -7.18 20.76 8.50
N LEU A 89 -8.14 20.53 7.60
CA LEU A 89 -8.02 19.55 6.51
C LEU A 89 -7.45 20.16 5.22
N LEU A 90 -7.50 21.49 5.06
CA LEU A 90 -7.12 22.16 3.81
C LEU A 90 -5.68 21.86 3.37
N PRO A 91 -4.67 21.81 4.26
CA PRO A 91 -3.31 21.45 3.85
C PRO A 91 -3.21 20.03 3.28
N TYR A 92 -4.01 19.09 3.80
CA TYR A 92 -4.02 17.70 3.31
C TYR A 92 -4.74 17.58 1.98
N VAL A 93 -5.88 18.25 1.84
CA VAL A 93 -6.67 18.27 0.59
C VAL A 93 -5.85 18.92 -0.53
N GLY A 94 -5.24 20.07 -0.26
CA GLY A 94 -4.31 20.73 -1.19
C GLY A 94 -3.10 19.84 -1.53
N GLY A 95 -2.54 19.15 -0.53
CA GLY A 95 -1.48 18.16 -0.73
C GLY A 95 -1.89 17.00 -1.63
N VAL A 96 -3.09 16.44 -1.46
CA VAL A 96 -3.63 15.38 -2.33
C VAL A 96 -3.79 15.90 -3.76
N ARG A 97 -4.36 17.09 -3.96
CA ARG A 97 -4.51 17.67 -5.31
C ARG A 97 -3.16 17.88 -6.00
N THR A 98 -2.21 18.50 -5.30
CA THR A 98 -0.87 18.78 -5.86
C THR A 98 -0.05 17.52 -6.13
N ARG A 99 -0.26 16.45 -5.35
CA ARG A 99 0.47 15.18 -5.47
C ARG A 99 -0.28 14.10 -6.24
N THR A 100 -1.46 14.42 -6.77
CA THR A 100 -2.31 13.49 -7.53
C THR A 100 -1.55 12.80 -8.67
N PRO A 101 -0.76 13.50 -9.51
CA PRO A 101 -0.01 12.84 -10.58
C PRO A 101 0.97 11.78 -10.06
N GLN A 102 1.73 12.07 -9.00
CA GLN A 102 2.65 11.12 -8.39
C GLN A 102 1.90 9.93 -7.77
N MET A 103 0.76 10.19 -7.10
CA MET A 103 -0.09 9.13 -6.56
C MET A 103 -0.59 8.19 -7.66
N LEU A 104 -1.01 8.71 -8.82
CA LEU A 104 -1.46 7.89 -9.94
C LEU A 104 -0.36 6.97 -10.46
N TRP A 105 0.89 7.44 -10.56
CA TRP A 105 2.03 6.59 -10.95
C TRP A 105 2.34 5.51 -9.92
N ILE A 106 2.27 5.82 -8.63
CA ILE A 106 2.44 4.85 -7.54
C ILE A 106 1.32 3.79 -7.59
N LEU A 107 0.07 4.21 -7.76
CA LEU A 107 -1.09 3.32 -7.80
C LEU A 107 -1.12 2.45 -9.06
N LEU A 108 -0.75 3.01 -10.22
CA LEU A 108 -0.65 2.26 -11.47
C LEU A 108 0.49 1.24 -11.40
N GLY A 109 1.68 1.67 -10.95
CA GLY A 109 2.82 0.77 -10.77
C GLY A 109 2.53 -0.34 -9.76
N GLY A 110 1.94 0.00 -8.62
CA GLY A 110 1.52 -0.98 -7.61
C GLY A 110 0.45 -1.95 -8.14
N LEU A 111 -0.49 -1.50 -8.98
CA LEU A 111 -1.49 -2.37 -9.60
C LEU A 111 -0.85 -3.35 -10.60
N VAL A 112 0.09 -2.87 -11.44
CA VAL A 112 0.85 -3.74 -12.35
C VAL A 112 1.61 -4.80 -11.57
N LEU A 113 2.33 -4.40 -10.51
CA LEU A 113 3.08 -5.33 -9.67
C LEU A 113 2.16 -6.32 -8.93
N HIS A 114 1.01 -5.87 -8.46
CA HIS A 114 0.01 -6.74 -7.85
C HIS A 114 -0.50 -7.80 -8.84
N VAL A 115 -0.85 -7.40 -10.06
CA VAL A 115 -1.28 -8.33 -11.12
C VAL A 115 -0.18 -9.32 -11.44
N VAL A 116 1.08 -8.87 -11.55
CA VAL A 116 2.24 -9.75 -11.80
C VAL A 116 2.42 -10.73 -10.66
N GLY A 117 2.26 -10.30 -9.40
CA GLY A 117 2.27 -11.18 -8.23
C GLY A 117 1.19 -12.25 -8.30
N LEU A 118 -0.05 -11.87 -8.59
CA LEU A 118 -1.16 -12.82 -8.75
C LEU A 118 -0.97 -13.79 -9.93
N LEU A 119 -0.30 -13.36 -11.00
CA LEU A 119 0.06 -14.21 -12.13
C LEU A 119 1.14 -15.21 -11.73
N ASP A 120 2.16 -14.76 -10.99
CA ASP A 120 3.23 -15.59 -10.46
C ASP A 120 2.73 -16.68 -9.52
N ASP A 121 1.81 -16.33 -8.61
CA ASP A 121 1.19 -17.27 -7.67
C ASP A 121 0.48 -18.42 -8.40
N ARG A 122 -0.12 -18.13 -9.57
CA ARG A 122 -0.80 -19.15 -10.40
C ARG A 122 0.15 -19.90 -11.34
N ARG A 123 1.14 -19.20 -11.88
CA ARG A 123 2.09 -19.71 -12.86
C ARG A 123 3.45 -19.08 -12.57
N PRO A 124 4.39 -19.84 -11.97
CA PRO A 124 5.69 -19.30 -11.60
C PRO A 124 6.37 -18.61 -12.78
N LEU A 125 6.58 -17.30 -12.65
CA LEU A 125 7.31 -16.49 -13.59
C LEU A 125 8.80 -16.65 -13.31
N GLY A 126 9.59 -16.86 -14.37
CA GLY A 126 11.05 -16.87 -14.25
C GLY A 126 11.58 -15.55 -13.68
N PRO A 127 12.69 -15.57 -12.92
CA PRO A 127 13.18 -14.41 -12.17
C PRO A 127 13.45 -13.20 -13.08
N TRP A 128 13.97 -13.43 -14.28
CA TRP A 128 14.26 -12.36 -15.24
C TRP A 128 13.02 -11.59 -15.71
N ARG A 129 11.86 -12.26 -15.84
CA ARG A 129 10.61 -11.59 -16.23
C ARG A 129 10.10 -10.70 -15.11
N LYS A 130 10.16 -11.18 -13.86
CA LYS A 130 9.79 -10.38 -12.68
C LYS A 130 10.66 -9.14 -12.55
N LEU A 131 11.99 -9.32 -12.64
CA LEU A 131 12.94 -8.21 -12.56
C LEU A 131 12.72 -7.19 -13.68
N ALA A 132 12.46 -7.63 -14.92
CA ALA A 132 12.17 -6.73 -16.03
C ALA A 132 10.92 -5.89 -15.78
N VAL A 133 9.84 -6.49 -15.26
CA VAL A 133 8.61 -5.74 -14.96
C VAL A 133 8.82 -4.76 -13.80
N ILE A 134 9.48 -5.19 -12.72
CA ILE A 134 9.80 -4.32 -11.58
C ILE A 134 10.66 -3.14 -12.05
N ALA A 135 11.70 -3.40 -12.83
CA ALA A 135 12.58 -2.36 -13.36
C ALA A 135 11.82 -1.39 -14.28
N GLY A 136 10.97 -1.90 -15.18
CA GLY A 136 10.16 -1.06 -16.06
C GLY A 136 9.20 -0.16 -15.30
N VAL A 137 8.48 -0.70 -14.31
CA VAL A 137 7.60 0.07 -13.43
C VAL A 137 8.39 1.15 -12.67
N ALA A 138 9.55 0.79 -12.11
CA ALA A 138 10.36 1.73 -11.34
C ALA A 138 10.94 2.85 -12.21
N VAL A 139 11.44 2.55 -13.41
CA VAL A 139 11.96 3.55 -14.35
C VAL A 139 10.86 4.50 -14.79
N LEU A 140 9.66 4.00 -15.13
CA LEU A 140 8.53 4.85 -15.50
C LEU A 140 8.06 5.73 -14.33
N ALA A 141 7.93 5.17 -13.12
CA ALA A 141 7.58 5.95 -11.93
C ALA A 141 8.64 7.02 -11.62
N ALA A 142 9.92 6.70 -11.77
CA ALA A 142 11.02 7.62 -11.51
C ALA A 142 11.14 8.73 -12.56
N THR A 143 10.92 8.42 -13.84
CA THR A 143 11.10 9.37 -14.94
C THR A 143 9.86 10.19 -15.23
N GLN A 144 8.68 9.56 -15.29
CA GLN A 144 7.40 10.19 -15.64
C GLN A 144 6.62 10.62 -14.39
N GLY A 145 6.67 9.79 -13.34
CA GLY A 145 6.01 10.08 -12.07
C GLY A 145 6.82 10.93 -11.10
N HIS A 146 8.08 11.23 -11.42
CA HIS A 146 9.02 11.91 -10.52
C HIS A 146 9.10 11.26 -9.12
N VAL A 147 8.82 9.95 -9.03
CA VAL A 147 8.93 9.16 -7.80
C VAL A 147 10.37 8.69 -7.69
N ARG A 148 11.22 9.49 -7.05
CA ARG A 148 12.66 9.22 -6.97
C ARG A 148 13.19 9.32 -5.55
N LEU A 149 14.15 8.46 -5.26
CA LEU A 149 15.01 8.53 -4.08
C LEU A 149 16.29 9.28 -4.40
N ALA A 150 16.99 9.75 -3.37
CA ALA A 150 18.33 10.33 -3.48
C ALA A 150 18.45 11.46 -4.53
N GLU A 151 17.50 12.39 -4.55
CA GLU A 151 17.45 13.53 -5.49
C GLU A 151 18.73 14.39 -5.50
N LEU A 152 19.50 14.38 -4.39
CA LEU A 152 20.78 15.09 -4.27
C LEU A 152 21.87 14.58 -5.22
N TRP A 153 21.74 13.37 -5.76
CA TRP A 153 22.75 12.72 -6.61
C TRP A 153 22.53 13.00 -8.11
N GLY A 154 21.56 13.85 -8.45
CA GLY A 154 21.21 14.16 -9.83
C GLY A 154 20.26 13.12 -10.44
N ARG A 155 19.53 13.57 -11.48
CA ARG A 155 18.39 12.82 -12.06
C ARG A 155 18.73 11.38 -12.41
N ASP A 156 19.81 11.16 -13.14
CA ASP A 156 20.11 9.83 -13.71
C ASP A 156 20.48 8.85 -12.61
N MET A 157 21.30 9.29 -11.64
CA MET A 157 21.64 8.48 -10.47
C MET A 157 20.41 8.19 -9.60
N SER A 158 19.55 9.19 -9.39
CA SER A 158 18.29 8.98 -8.64
C SER A 158 17.39 7.94 -9.31
N VAL A 159 17.30 7.91 -10.65
CA VAL A 159 16.54 6.89 -11.39
C VAL A 159 17.15 5.50 -11.18
N VAL A 160 18.47 5.37 -11.30
CA VAL A 160 19.18 4.10 -11.07
C VAL A 160 18.96 3.60 -9.65
N LEU A 161 19.20 4.44 -8.64
CA LEU A 161 19.03 4.10 -7.24
C LEU A 161 17.58 3.74 -6.89
N THR A 162 16.61 4.46 -7.45
CA THR A 162 15.18 4.14 -7.26
C THR A 162 14.82 2.80 -7.87
N THR A 163 15.34 2.50 -9.06
CA THR A 163 15.11 1.22 -9.75
C THR A 163 15.68 0.06 -8.96
N LEU A 164 16.93 0.20 -8.49
CA LEU A 164 17.58 -0.79 -7.62
C LEU A 164 16.82 -0.96 -6.32
N TRP A 165 16.34 0.12 -5.71
CA TRP A 165 15.55 0.08 -4.48
C TRP A 165 14.24 -0.70 -4.65
N PHE A 166 13.50 -0.46 -5.73
CA PHE A 166 12.28 -1.20 -6.03
C PHE A 166 12.56 -2.69 -6.18
N ILE A 167 13.60 -3.04 -6.94
CA ILE A 167 14.04 -4.43 -7.12
C ILE A 167 14.35 -5.06 -5.76
N VAL A 168 15.18 -4.41 -4.94
CA VAL A 168 15.60 -4.96 -3.64
C VAL A 168 14.41 -5.13 -2.70
N ILE A 169 13.60 -4.10 -2.50
CA ILE A 169 12.51 -4.13 -1.52
C ILE A 169 11.40 -5.11 -1.93
N ILE A 170 11.02 -5.15 -3.21
CA ILE A 170 9.96 -6.06 -3.66
C ILE A 170 10.40 -7.52 -3.51
N ASN A 171 11.64 -7.85 -3.89
CA ASN A 171 12.16 -9.21 -3.71
C ASN A 171 12.36 -9.55 -2.22
N ALA A 172 12.81 -8.59 -1.39
CA ALA A 172 12.95 -8.80 0.05
C ALA A 172 11.61 -9.12 0.72
N PHE A 173 10.55 -8.38 0.40
CA PHE A 173 9.20 -8.67 0.91
C PHE A 173 8.66 -10.01 0.39
N ASN A 174 8.93 -10.38 -0.86
CA ASN A 174 8.57 -11.69 -1.39
C ASN A 174 9.26 -12.85 -0.65
N PHE A 175 10.52 -12.67 -0.24
CA PHE A 175 11.22 -13.67 0.59
C PHE A 175 10.67 -13.74 2.03
N LEU A 176 10.29 -12.59 2.62
CA LEU A 176 9.69 -12.52 3.96
C LEU A 176 8.30 -13.17 4.04
N ASP A 177 7.55 -13.20 2.93
CA ASP A 177 6.18 -13.71 2.88
C ASP A 177 6.08 -15.25 2.92
N ASN A 178 7.20 -15.95 3.01
CA ASN A 178 7.24 -17.40 3.25
C ASN A 178 7.01 -17.78 4.73
N MET A 179 6.72 -16.82 5.61
CA MET A 179 6.49 -17.03 7.04
C MET A 179 5.15 -16.41 7.48
N ASP A 180 4.34 -17.19 8.21
CA ASP A 180 2.99 -16.83 8.65
C ASP A 180 2.97 -15.50 9.42
N GLY A 181 2.34 -14.46 8.84
CA GLY A 181 2.12 -13.16 9.49
C GLY A 181 3.37 -12.26 9.64
N LEU A 182 4.57 -12.74 9.31
CA LEU A 182 5.81 -11.95 9.45
C LEU A 182 5.85 -10.76 8.49
N SER A 183 5.55 -11.01 7.21
CA SER A 183 5.57 -9.98 6.15
C SER A 183 4.63 -8.81 6.48
N ALA A 184 3.41 -9.12 6.92
CA ALA A 184 2.41 -8.13 7.33
C ALA A 184 2.82 -7.36 8.59
N GLY A 185 3.39 -8.03 9.60
CA GLY A 185 3.90 -7.38 10.80
C GLY A 185 5.04 -6.41 10.51
N VAL A 186 6.02 -6.84 9.70
CA VAL A 186 7.13 -5.98 9.23
C VAL A 186 6.60 -4.81 8.41
N ALA A 187 5.63 -5.03 7.51
CA ALA A 187 5.01 -3.96 6.73
C ALA A 187 4.37 -2.90 7.64
N VAL A 188 3.57 -3.31 8.64
CA VAL A 188 2.95 -2.39 9.61
C VAL A 188 4.00 -1.55 10.32
N LEU A 189 5.10 -2.17 10.78
CA LEU A 189 6.19 -1.47 11.45
C LEU A 189 6.85 -0.43 10.52
N CYS A 190 7.22 -0.83 9.30
CA CYS A 190 7.81 0.08 8.31
C CYS A 190 6.86 1.24 7.97
N LEU A 191 5.57 0.97 7.79
CA LEU A 191 4.56 1.98 7.49
C LEU A 191 4.34 2.94 8.67
N ALA A 192 4.37 2.45 9.91
CA ALA A 192 4.32 3.32 11.08
C ALA A 192 5.54 4.27 11.14
N PHE A 193 6.74 3.78 10.82
CA PHE A 193 7.92 4.63 10.70
C PHE A 193 7.81 5.65 9.56
N PHE A 194 7.34 5.26 8.38
CA PHE A 194 7.11 6.21 7.29
C PHE A 194 6.07 7.28 7.64
N ALA A 195 5.02 6.92 8.38
CA ALA A 195 4.04 7.87 8.89
C ALA A 195 4.68 8.84 9.90
N ALA A 196 5.44 8.33 10.87
CA ALA A 196 6.09 9.15 11.89
C ALA A 196 7.14 10.10 11.29
N PHE A 197 8.09 9.58 10.51
CA PHE A 197 9.14 10.40 9.88
C PHE A 197 8.58 11.33 8.81
N GLY A 198 7.56 10.90 8.06
CA GLY A 198 6.88 11.76 7.09
C GLY A 198 6.22 12.95 7.76
N LEU A 199 5.60 12.77 8.93
CA LEU A 199 5.05 13.86 9.73
C LEU A 199 6.14 14.80 10.27
N LEU A 200 7.24 14.25 10.78
CA LEU A 200 8.39 15.03 11.28
C LEU A 200 9.06 15.85 10.18
N ALA A 201 9.12 15.31 8.95
CA ALA A 201 9.63 15.99 7.77
C ALA A 201 8.59 16.93 7.12
N GLU A 202 7.47 17.19 7.80
CA GLU A 202 6.34 18.01 7.33
C GLU A 202 5.73 17.60 5.99
N GLN A 203 6.00 16.37 5.53
CA GLN A 203 5.46 15.86 4.29
C GLN A 203 3.96 15.57 4.42
N VAL A 204 3.25 15.64 3.29
CA VAL A 204 1.83 15.30 3.24
C VAL A 204 1.61 13.92 2.62
N LEU A 205 2.28 13.64 1.49
CA LEU A 205 2.04 12.44 0.69
C LEU A 205 2.45 11.14 1.40
N VAL A 206 3.73 11.06 1.81
CA VAL A 206 4.30 9.83 2.41
C VAL A 206 3.53 9.39 3.67
N PRO A 207 3.27 10.24 4.67
CA PRO A 207 2.58 9.79 5.86
C PRO A 207 1.10 9.48 5.62
N ALA A 208 0.44 10.12 4.64
CA ALA A 208 -0.93 9.78 4.25
C ALA A 208 -1.01 8.40 3.58
N LEU A 209 -0.11 8.11 2.61
CA LEU A 209 -0.03 6.78 2.01
C LEU A 209 0.29 5.73 3.08
N ALA A 210 1.29 6.00 3.91
CA ALA A 210 1.69 5.08 4.98
C ALA A 210 0.53 4.77 5.94
N ALA A 211 -0.27 5.76 6.34
CA ALA A 211 -1.45 5.56 7.18
C ALA A 211 -2.52 4.68 6.51
N VAL A 212 -2.83 4.93 5.23
CA VAL A 212 -3.81 4.13 4.48
C VAL A 212 -3.36 2.68 4.34
N PHE A 213 -2.11 2.46 3.91
CA PHE A 213 -1.56 1.11 3.78
C PHE A 213 -1.41 0.41 5.12
N CYS A 214 -1.01 1.12 6.17
CA CYS A 214 -0.92 0.56 7.53
C CYS A 214 -2.29 0.08 7.99
N GLY A 215 -3.34 0.89 7.80
CA GLY A 215 -4.71 0.50 8.08
C GLY A 215 -5.11 -0.74 7.29
N ALA A 216 -4.82 -0.77 5.98
CA ALA A 216 -5.18 -1.89 5.12
C ALA A 216 -4.53 -3.21 5.57
N VAL A 217 -3.24 -3.18 5.92
CA VAL A 217 -2.52 -4.35 6.41
C VAL A 217 -2.98 -4.75 7.82
N LEU A 218 -3.24 -3.79 8.72
CA LEU A 218 -3.77 -4.07 10.06
C LEU A 218 -5.13 -4.76 10.01
N GLY A 219 -6.07 -4.26 9.21
CA GLY A 219 -7.40 -4.86 9.06
C GLY A 219 -7.35 -6.29 8.50
N PHE A 220 -6.40 -6.56 7.60
CA PHE A 220 -6.10 -7.90 7.12
C PHE A 220 -5.48 -8.78 8.22
N LEU A 221 -4.49 -8.25 8.96
CA LEU A 221 -3.71 -9.00 9.95
C LEU A 221 -4.57 -9.54 11.09
N VAL A 222 -5.61 -8.81 11.53
CA VAL A 222 -6.54 -9.28 12.58
C VAL A 222 -7.16 -10.64 12.24
N LEU A 223 -7.40 -10.93 10.95
CA LEU A 223 -8.02 -12.17 10.51
C LEU A 223 -7.02 -13.23 10.02
N ASN A 224 -5.74 -12.86 9.93
CA ASN A 224 -4.65 -13.70 9.42
C ASN A 224 -3.48 -13.80 10.42
N PHE A 225 -3.73 -13.50 11.70
CA PHE A 225 -2.74 -13.71 12.74
C PHE A 225 -2.59 -15.23 12.98
N PRO A 226 -1.36 -15.77 13.01
CA PRO A 226 -1.16 -17.20 13.27
C PRO A 226 -1.65 -17.56 14.69
N PRO A 227 -2.27 -18.75 14.88
CA PRO A 227 -2.57 -19.27 16.21
C PRO A 227 -1.31 -19.66 16.98
#